data_AF-A0A520CWT4-F1
#
_entry.id   AF-A0A520CWT4-F1
#
_cell.length_a   1.000
_cell.length_b   1.000
_cell.length_c   1.000
_cell.angle_alpha   90.00
_cell.angle_beta   90.00
_cell.angle_gamma   90.00
#
_symmetry.space_group_name_H-M   'P 1'
#
loop_
_entity.id
_entity.type
_entity.pdbx_description
1 polymer ?
#
loop_
_entity_poly.entity_id
_entity_poly.type
_entity_poly.pdbx_seq_one_letter_code
_entity_poly.pdbx_strand_id
1 'polypeptide(L)'
;SWVWRESPDVASNHDLCYAKSIDGGNTWQNSQNEIYQLPITAANAEYALKIPQNSELINQTSMTVDAEGNPLIATYWRDQGETIPQYHIVYLADKNWHVAKLDFRKIPFSLSGGGTKKIPISRPQIISYKFGKTSGFALIFRDIERGNKVSMAICKDIRNAKWIYKDLTNESVGDWEPSFDTQLWKHKKQLSLFVQKVEQVDGEGKANNLPTKIQVLNWVP
;
A
#
# COMPACT_ATOMS: atom_id res chain seq x y z
N SER A 1 10.45 2.32 3.07
CA SER A 1 9.75 3.59 3.35
C SER A 1 9.07 3.49 4.69
N TRP A 2 8.68 4.62 5.29
CA TRP A 2 7.98 4.66 6.56
C TRP A 2 7.14 5.93 6.69
N VAL A 3 6.26 5.96 7.68
CA VAL A 3 5.52 7.14 8.14
C VAL A 3 5.95 7.45 9.57
N TRP A 4 5.85 8.70 10.00
CA TRP A 4 6.03 9.10 11.40
C TRP A 4 4.70 9.04 12.15
N ARG A 5 4.75 9.00 13.48
CA ARG A 5 3.59 8.98 14.37
C ARG A 5 3.94 9.68 15.68
N GLU A 6 3.23 10.76 16.01
CA GLU A 6 3.55 11.60 17.18
C GLU A 6 2.91 11.11 18.48
N SER A 7 1.83 10.32 18.41
CA SER A 7 1.13 9.77 19.58
C SER A 7 0.62 8.36 19.31
N PRO A 8 0.13 7.61 20.31
CA PRO A 8 -0.46 6.29 20.07
C PRO A 8 -1.67 6.29 19.11
N ASP A 9 -2.32 7.45 18.91
CA ASP A 9 -3.45 7.59 17.97
C ASP A 9 -2.96 7.52 16.52
N VAL A 10 -3.62 6.69 15.70
CA VAL A 10 -3.36 6.56 14.27
C VAL A 10 -3.56 7.89 13.54
N ALA A 11 -4.43 8.77 14.04
CA ALA A 11 -4.62 10.11 13.49
C ALA A 11 -3.35 10.96 13.51
N SER A 12 -2.39 10.65 14.38
CA SER A 12 -1.09 11.33 14.45
C SER A 12 -0.06 10.81 13.45
N ASN A 13 -0.42 9.84 12.58
CA ASN A 13 0.41 9.45 11.46
C ASN A 13 0.64 10.66 10.53
N HIS A 14 1.88 10.90 10.11
CA HIS A 14 2.21 11.92 9.14
C HIS A 14 3.42 11.54 8.29
N ASP A 15 3.49 12.19 7.13
CA ASP A 15 4.56 12.12 6.15
C ASP A 15 4.82 10.73 5.58
N LEU A 16 5.51 10.69 4.45
CA LEU A 16 6.02 9.46 3.85
C LEU A 16 7.49 9.65 3.50
N CYS A 17 8.35 8.83 4.12
CA CYS A 17 9.79 8.94 4.00
C CYS A 17 10.41 7.75 3.26
N TYR A 18 11.60 7.96 2.70
CA TYR A 18 12.31 6.96 1.91
C TYR A 18 13.82 6.90 2.22
N ALA A 19 14.35 5.69 2.15
CA ALA A 19 15.78 5.39 2.15
C ALA A 19 15.99 4.05 1.44
N LYS A 20 17.17 3.84 0.88
CA LYS A 20 17.61 2.58 0.29
C LYS A 20 19.03 2.23 0.73
N SER A 21 19.35 0.95 0.70
CA SER A 21 20.71 0.44 0.85
C SER A 21 21.02 -0.46 -0.34
N ILE A 22 22.26 -0.38 -0.84
CA ILE A 22 22.76 -1.19 -1.97
C ILE A 22 23.84 -2.19 -1.57
N ASP A 23 24.20 -2.22 -0.28
CA ASP A 23 25.32 -3.00 0.27
C ASP A 23 24.87 -3.93 1.41
N GLY A 24 23.59 -4.34 1.39
CA GLY A 24 23.03 -5.27 2.38
C GLY A 24 22.64 -4.61 3.71
N GLY A 25 22.50 -3.29 3.76
CA GLY A 25 22.06 -2.55 4.95
C GLY A 25 23.19 -1.89 5.74
N ASN A 26 24.43 -1.92 5.25
CA ASN A 26 25.59 -1.32 5.92
C ASN A 26 25.58 0.20 5.80
N THR A 27 25.29 0.72 4.60
CA THR A 27 25.09 2.14 4.34
C THR A 27 23.69 2.40 3.78
N TRP A 28 23.16 3.58 4.09
CA TRP A 28 21.85 4.02 3.64
C TRP A 28 21.99 5.32 2.87
N GLN A 29 21.20 5.46 1.82
CA GLN A 29 21.18 6.64 0.95
C GLN A 29 19.75 7.04 0.59
N ASN A 30 19.54 8.32 0.28
CA ASN A 30 18.28 8.81 -0.25
C ASN A 30 18.11 8.43 -1.74
N SER A 31 17.01 8.86 -2.36
CA SER A 31 16.73 8.55 -3.77
C SER A 31 17.73 9.21 -4.75
N GLN A 32 18.38 10.29 -4.34
CA GLN A 32 19.47 10.99 -5.06
C GLN A 32 20.86 10.36 -4.83
N ASN A 33 20.96 9.26 -4.07
CA ASN A 33 22.19 8.56 -3.71
C ASN A 33 23.11 9.32 -2.74
N GLU A 34 22.58 10.30 -2.01
CA GLU A 34 23.31 10.96 -0.92
C GLU A 34 23.26 10.06 0.32
N ILE A 35 24.44 9.80 0.91
CA ILE A 35 24.58 8.91 2.06
C ILE A 35 24.03 9.58 3.32
N TYR A 36 23.20 8.87 4.07
CA TYR A 36 22.68 9.33 5.35
C TYR A 36 23.74 9.24 6.45
N GLN A 37 23.81 10.28 7.29
CA GLN A 37 24.37 10.15 8.63
C GLN A 37 23.31 9.52 9.55
N LEU A 38 23.59 8.31 10.03
CA LEU A 38 22.66 7.58 10.89
C LEU A 38 22.69 8.09 12.34
N PRO A 39 21.56 8.00 13.09
CA PRO A 39 20.27 7.45 12.67
C PRO A 39 19.50 8.39 11.73
N ILE A 40 18.57 7.82 10.96
CA ILE A 40 17.60 8.61 10.20
C ILE A 40 16.52 9.12 11.17
N THR A 41 16.34 10.43 11.22
CA THR A 41 15.41 11.17 12.08
C THR A 41 14.49 12.03 11.23
N ALA A 42 13.44 12.61 11.82
CA ALA A 42 12.59 13.57 11.12
C ALA A 42 13.35 14.78 10.54
N ALA A 43 14.50 15.14 11.13
CA ALA A 43 15.31 16.28 10.70
C ALA A 43 16.17 16.01 9.46
N ASN A 44 16.57 14.75 9.21
CA ASN A 44 17.45 14.41 8.09
C ASN A 44 16.82 13.49 7.05
N ALA A 45 15.62 12.95 7.27
CA ALA A 45 14.95 12.04 6.33
C ALA A 45 14.60 12.72 4.99
N GLU A 46 14.73 11.97 3.89
CA GLU A 46 14.09 12.32 2.63
C GLU A 46 12.57 12.09 2.75
N TYR A 47 11.82 13.16 2.50
CA TYR A 47 10.36 13.13 2.43
C TYR A 47 9.92 12.86 0.99
N ALA A 48 9.51 11.62 0.72
CA ALA A 48 8.88 11.24 -0.54
C ALA A 48 7.55 12.00 -0.76
N LEU A 49 6.80 12.22 0.34
CA LEU A 49 5.64 13.09 0.34
C LEU A 49 5.41 13.66 1.74
N LYS A 50 5.06 14.94 1.83
CA LYS A 50 4.56 15.56 3.06
C LYS A 50 3.06 15.35 3.16
N ILE A 51 2.62 14.70 4.23
CA ILE A 51 1.20 14.38 4.48
C ILE A 51 0.92 14.76 5.92
N PRO A 52 0.04 15.73 6.22
CA PRO A 52 -0.18 16.18 7.59
C PRO A 52 -0.88 15.11 8.43
N GLN A 53 -0.79 15.26 9.76
CA GLN A 53 -1.66 14.50 10.68
C GLN A 53 -3.14 14.73 10.37
N ASN A 54 -4.00 13.86 10.88
CA ASN A 54 -5.45 13.86 10.65
C ASN A 54 -5.85 13.68 9.17
N SER A 55 -4.97 13.07 8.37
CA SER A 55 -5.22 12.77 6.96
C SER A 55 -5.68 11.34 6.73
N GLU A 56 -6.04 10.58 7.76
CA GLU A 56 -6.37 9.15 7.62
C GLU A 56 -5.24 8.33 6.95
N LEU A 57 -3.99 8.82 7.09
CA LEU A 57 -2.81 8.15 6.60
C LEU A 57 -2.58 6.88 7.40
N ILE A 58 -2.56 5.73 6.73
CA ILE A 58 -2.26 4.46 7.39
C ILE A 58 -0.76 4.18 7.44
N ASN A 59 -0.33 3.49 8.49
CA ASN A 59 1.03 2.98 8.66
C ASN A 59 1.14 1.51 8.19
N GLN A 60 2.39 1.03 8.04
CA GLN A 60 2.69 -0.40 7.76
C GLN A 60 1.98 -0.95 6.51
N THR A 61 2.25 -0.33 5.37
CA THR A 61 1.77 -0.81 4.07
C THR A 61 2.89 -1.52 3.30
N SER A 62 2.87 -1.45 1.98
CA SER A 62 3.83 -2.15 1.12
C SER A 62 4.53 -1.17 0.17
N MET A 63 5.67 -1.62 -0.35
CA MET A 63 6.37 -0.96 -1.44
C MET A 63 7.00 -2.00 -2.35
N THR A 64 7.30 -1.59 -3.58
CA THR A 64 8.05 -2.37 -4.56
C THR A 64 8.98 -1.45 -5.34
N VAL A 65 9.69 -2.00 -6.32
CA VAL A 65 10.47 -1.22 -7.30
C VAL A 65 10.04 -1.60 -8.72
N ASP A 66 10.15 -0.69 -9.68
CA ASP A 66 10.02 -1.03 -11.10
C ASP A 66 11.25 -1.77 -11.64
N ALA A 67 11.28 -2.03 -12.94
CA ALA A 67 12.38 -2.75 -13.58
C ALA A 67 13.68 -1.94 -13.61
N GLU A 68 13.60 -0.62 -13.45
CA GLU A 68 14.69 0.33 -13.40
C GLU A 68 15.18 0.57 -11.96
N GLY A 69 14.51 -0.02 -10.95
CA GLY A 69 14.84 0.11 -9.54
C GLY A 69 14.23 1.34 -8.86
N ASN A 70 13.31 2.05 -9.52
CA ASN A 70 12.62 3.19 -8.92
C ASN A 70 11.57 2.69 -7.91
N PRO A 71 11.51 3.26 -6.70
CA PRO A 71 10.55 2.85 -5.68
C PRO A 71 9.11 3.26 -6.00
N LEU A 72 8.18 2.39 -5.60
CA LEU A 72 6.75 2.64 -5.57
C LEU A 72 6.19 2.22 -4.21
N ILE A 73 5.46 3.12 -3.56
CA ILE A 73 4.93 2.92 -2.22
C ILE A 73 3.41 3.00 -2.31
N ALA A 74 2.72 1.91 -1.98
CA ALA A 74 1.27 1.87 -1.97
C ALA A 74 0.75 2.14 -0.55
N THR A 75 -0.18 3.07 -0.44
CA THR A 75 -0.82 3.41 0.84
C THR A 75 -2.20 4.02 0.59
N TYR A 76 -2.86 4.53 1.63
CA TYR A 76 -4.03 5.38 1.50
C TYR A 76 -3.98 6.53 2.51
N TRP A 77 -4.63 7.62 2.14
CA TRP A 77 -4.89 8.79 2.98
C TRP A 77 -6.06 9.57 2.35
N ARG A 78 -6.48 10.63 3.01
CA ARG A 78 -7.51 11.58 2.60
C ARG A 78 -6.86 12.95 2.39
N ASP A 79 -7.11 13.57 1.25
CA ASP A 79 -6.58 14.91 0.95
C ASP A 79 -7.21 15.98 1.87
N GLN A 80 -6.51 17.09 2.06
CA GLN A 80 -7.03 18.20 2.85
C GLN A 80 -8.32 18.76 2.23
N GLY A 81 -9.35 18.93 3.04
CA GLY A 81 -10.68 19.38 2.60
C GLY A 81 -11.60 18.28 2.10
N GLU A 82 -11.07 17.09 1.79
CA GLU A 82 -11.88 15.93 1.39
C GLU A 82 -12.41 15.16 2.61
N THR A 83 -13.40 14.29 2.43
CA THR A 83 -13.94 13.43 3.51
C THR A 83 -13.66 11.93 3.31
N ILE A 84 -13.21 11.53 2.12
CA ILE A 84 -13.10 10.12 1.72
C ILE A 84 -11.62 9.76 1.53
N PRO A 85 -11.06 8.84 2.34
CA PRO A 85 -9.73 8.30 2.09
C PRO A 85 -9.68 7.55 0.76
N GLN A 86 -8.60 7.73 -0.01
CA GLN A 86 -8.36 7.10 -1.30
C GLN A 86 -7.07 6.29 -1.25
N TYR A 87 -7.02 5.23 -2.06
CA TYR A 87 -5.76 4.55 -2.34
C TYR A 87 -4.85 5.42 -3.19
N HIS A 88 -3.56 5.36 -2.90
CA HIS A 88 -2.53 6.14 -3.57
C HIS A 88 -1.27 5.31 -3.80
N ILE A 89 -0.53 5.69 -4.82
CA ILE A 89 0.83 5.23 -5.06
C ILE A 89 1.75 6.44 -5.10
N VAL A 90 2.74 6.48 -4.21
CA VAL A 90 3.82 7.46 -4.25
C VAL A 90 5.02 6.81 -4.94
N TYR A 91 5.51 7.41 -6.02
CA TYR A 91 6.54 6.80 -6.86
C TYR A 91 7.60 7.82 -7.29
N LEU A 92 8.81 7.33 -7.53
CA LEU A 92 9.91 8.15 -8.04
C LEU A 92 9.94 8.05 -9.57
N ALA A 93 9.91 9.19 -10.27
CA ALA A 93 10.13 9.26 -11.71
C ALA A 93 10.87 10.55 -12.05
N ASP A 94 11.85 10.45 -12.95
CA ASP A 94 12.68 11.58 -13.38
C ASP A 94 13.32 12.33 -12.19
N LYS A 95 13.80 11.55 -11.19
CA LYS A 95 14.40 12.02 -9.92
C LYS A 95 13.48 12.84 -9.02
N ASN A 96 12.18 12.88 -9.32
CA ASN A 96 11.17 13.58 -8.53
C ASN A 96 10.12 12.59 -8.01
N TRP A 97 9.54 12.90 -6.86
CA TRP A 97 8.43 12.13 -6.29
C TRP A 97 7.10 12.59 -6.87
N HIS A 98 6.25 11.62 -7.20
CA HIS A 98 4.94 11.81 -7.80
C HIS A 98 3.89 11.00 -7.06
N VAL A 99 2.63 11.40 -7.22
CA VAL A 99 1.48 10.72 -6.62
C VAL A 99 0.50 10.29 -7.71
N ALA A 100 0.12 9.02 -7.70
CA ALA A 100 -1.00 8.51 -8.47
C ALA A 100 -2.15 8.15 -7.51
N LYS A 101 -3.24 8.93 -7.58
CA LYS A 101 -4.48 8.70 -6.83
C LYS A 101 -5.40 7.79 -7.62
N LEU A 102 -6.02 6.81 -6.95
CA LEU A 102 -6.96 5.89 -7.60
C LEU A 102 -8.37 6.51 -7.75
N ASP A 103 -8.77 7.37 -6.82
CA ASP A 103 -9.96 8.24 -6.87
C ASP A 103 -11.33 7.59 -7.16
N PHE A 104 -11.47 6.28 -6.92
CA PHE A 104 -12.73 5.58 -7.17
C PHE A 104 -13.66 5.56 -5.96
N ARG A 105 -13.12 5.64 -4.73
CA ARG A 105 -13.92 5.42 -3.51
C ARG A 105 -14.91 6.55 -3.27
N LYS A 106 -16.02 6.23 -2.60
CA LYS A 106 -17.13 7.15 -2.28
C LYS A 106 -17.56 7.14 -0.82
N ILE A 107 -17.18 6.13 -0.03
CA ILE A 107 -17.58 5.96 1.36
C ILE A 107 -16.50 6.50 2.30
N PRO A 108 -16.83 7.51 3.14
CA PRO A 108 -15.89 8.04 4.12
C PRO A 108 -15.67 7.06 5.26
N PHE A 109 -14.50 7.13 5.89
CA PHE A 109 -14.20 6.46 7.16
C PHE A 109 -13.10 7.23 7.90
N SER A 110 -12.92 6.92 9.19
CA SER A 110 -11.83 7.51 9.98
C SER A 110 -11.09 6.44 10.79
N LEU A 111 -9.77 6.55 10.78
CA LEU A 111 -8.83 5.77 11.59
C LEU A 111 -8.75 6.31 13.03
N SER A 112 -9.03 7.59 13.24
CA SER A 112 -8.88 8.31 14.51
C SER A 112 -9.54 7.58 15.69
N GLY A 113 -8.82 7.39 16.80
CA GLY A 113 -9.33 6.73 18.00
C GLY A 113 -8.40 5.65 18.54
N GLY A 114 -8.71 5.12 19.72
CA GLY A 114 -7.91 4.08 20.38
C GLY A 114 -8.29 2.66 19.98
N GLY A 115 -7.31 1.74 20.08
CA GLY A 115 -7.52 0.29 19.87
C GLY A 115 -7.61 -0.13 18.41
N THR A 116 -7.65 -1.44 18.20
CA THR A 116 -7.77 -2.04 16.86
C THR A 116 -9.16 -1.79 16.30
N LYS A 117 -9.22 -1.21 15.10
CA LYS A 117 -10.47 -0.89 14.38
C LYS A 117 -10.63 -1.74 13.14
N LYS A 118 -11.85 -2.17 12.87
CA LYS A 118 -12.26 -2.80 11.63
C LYS A 118 -12.30 -1.76 10.50
N ILE A 119 -11.18 -1.65 9.79
CA ILE A 119 -11.04 -0.70 8.68
C ILE A 119 -11.81 -1.24 7.45
N PRO A 120 -12.65 -0.40 6.79
CA PRO A 120 -13.48 -0.83 5.67
C PRO A 120 -12.68 -1.16 4.40
N ILE A 121 -11.39 -0.84 4.39
CA ILE A 121 -10.47 -1.13 3.30
C ILE A 121 -9.18 -1.75 3.85
N SER A 122 -8.55 -2.64 3.09
CA SER A 122 -7.26 -3.22 3.47
C SER A 122 -6.10 -2.27 3.17
N ARG A 123 -5.01 -2.40 3.91
CA ARG A 123 -3.69 -1.96 3.44
C ARG A 123 -3.36 -2.67 2.12
N PRO A 124 -2.76 -1.96 1.14
CA PRO A 124 -2.55 -2.53 -0.18
C PRO A 124 -1.23 -3.30 -0.28
N GLN A 125 -1.19 -4.29 -1.18
CA GLN A 125 0.04 -4.80 -1.79
C GLN A 125 0.22 -4.21 -3.18
N ILE A 126 1.46 -4.07 -3.65
CA ILE A 126 1.77 -3.54 -4.98
C ILE A 126 2.78 -4.42 -5.70
N ILE A 127 2.53 -4.64 -6.98
CA ILE A 127 3.45 -5.30 -7.90
C ILE A 127 3.73 -4.42 -9.12
N SER A 128 4.93 -4.56 -9.67
CA SER A 128 5.38 -3.92 -10.90
C SER A 128 5.68 -4.97 -11.98
N TYR A 129 5.35 -4.68 -13.23
CA TYR A 129 5.63 -5.53 -14.38
C TYR A 129 5.96 -4.68 -15.62
N LYS A 130 6.65 -5.26 -16.60
CA LYS A 130 6.85 -4.59 -17.89
C LYS A 130 5.60 -4.73 -18.75
N PHE A 131 5.16 -3.64 -19.36
CA PHE A 131 4.10 -3.62 -20.36
C PHE A 131 4.63 -2.98 -21.65
N GLY A 132 5.16 -3.82 -22.55
CA GLY A 132 5.87 -3.31 -23.73
C GLY A 132 7.09 -2.49 -23.34
N LYS A 133 7.08 -1.18 -23.65
CA LYS A 133 8.15 -0.23 -23.30
C LYS A 133 7.90 0.55 -22.00
N THR A 134 6.73 0.39 -21.37
CA THR A 134 6.39 1.08 -20.12
C THR A 134 6.46 0.13 -18.93
N SER A 135 6.54 0.70 -17.73
CA SER A 135 6.35 -0.02 -16.48
C SER A 135 4.88 0.08 -16.07
N GLY A 136 4.24 -1.09 -15.94
CA GLY A 136 2.89 -1.26 -15.43
C GLY A 136 2.90 -1.69 -13.97
N PHE A 137 1.78 -1.47 -13.29
CA PHE A 137 1.62 -1.73 -11.87
C PHE A 137 0.24 -2.28 -11.58
N ALA A 138 0.14 -3.11 -10.56
CA ALA A 138 -1.13 -3.51 -10.01
C ALA A 138 -1.11 -3.34 -8.50
N LEU A 139 -2.15 -2.67 -7.99
CA LEU A 139 -2.43 -2.55 -6.57
C LEU A 139 -3.47 -3.61 -6.22
N ILE A 140 -3.15 -4.48 -5.26
CA ILE A 140 -4.03 -5.51 -4.73
C ILE A 140 -4.59 -5.00 -3.41
N PHE A 141 -5.91 -5.10 -3.24
CA PHE A 141 -6.61 -4.56 -2.09
C PHE A 141 -7.93 -5.29 -1.84
N ARG A 142 -8.60 -4.90 -0.74
CA ARG A 142 -9.96 -5.27 -0.38
C ARG A 142 -10.69 -3.99 0.04
N ASP A 143 -11.92 -3.81 -0.43
CA ASP A 143 -12.74 -2.63 -0.12
C ASP A 143 -14.21 -3.01 0.06
N ILE A 144 -14.87 -2.46 1.08
CA ILE A 144 -16.29 -2.66 1.35
C ILE A 144 -17.18 -2.21 0.18
N GLU A 145 -16.79 -1.16 -0.55
CA GLU A 145 -17.51 -0.68 -1.75
C GLU A 145 -17.52 -1.70 -2.89
N ARG A 146 -16.61 -2.69 -2.81
CA ARG A 146 -16.50 -3.80 -3.75
C ARG A 146 -16.97 -5.13 -3.15
N GLY A 147 -17.72 -5.08 -2.05
CA GLY A 147 -18.22 -6.26 -1.35
C GLY A 147 -17.14 -7.02 -0.59
N ASN A 148 -16.07 -6.35 -0.17
CA ASN A 148 -14.94 -6.96 0.54
C ASN A 148 -14.33 -8.16 -0.21
N LYS A 149 -14.30 -8.10 -1.55
CA LYS A 149 -13.65 -9.09 -2.41
C LYS A 149 -12.17 -8.80 -2.55
N VAL A 150 -11.38 -9.82 -2.92
CA VAL A 150 -10.01 -9.61 -3.39
C VAL A 150 -10.10 -8.81 -4.68
N SER A 151 -9.58 -7.59 -4.66
CA SER A 151 -9.70 -6.62 -5.74
C SER A 151 -8.32 -6.19 -6.23
N MET A 152 -8.26 -5.75 -7.47
CA MET A 152 -7.04 -5.29 -8.10
C MET A 152 -7.30 -4.07 -8.98
N ALA A 153 -6.45 -3.06 -8.85
CA ALA A 153 -6.42 -1.88 -9.71
C ALA A 153 -5.15 -1.94 -10.57
N ILE A 154 -5.32 -2.06 -11.87
CA ILE A 154 -4.24 -2.28 -12.84
C ILE A 154 -4.01 -0.99 -13.61
N CYS A 155 -2.74 -0.59 -13.74
CA CYS A 155 -2.31 0.54 -14.54
C CYS A 155 -1.16 0.10 -15.47
N LYS A 156 -1.27 0.38 -16.77
CA LYS A 156 -0.25 0.00 -17.76
C LYS A 156 0.89 1.02 -17.89
N ASP A 157 0.67 2.22 -17.40
CA ASP A 157 1.62 3.33 -17.42
C ASP A 157 1.31 4.29 -16.26
N ILE A 158 2.14 4.28 -15.23
CA ILE A 158 1.91 5.12 -14.04
C ILE A 158 2.00 6.62 -14.33
N ARG A 159 2.72 7.03 -15.40
CA ARG A 159 2.81 8.44 -15.80
C ARG A 159 1.51 8.93 -16.44
N ASN A 160 0.65 8.02 -16.90
CA ASN A 160 -0.66 8.29 -17.46
C ASN A 160 -1.69 7.37 -16.83
N ALA A 161 -1.90 7.53 -15.52
CA ALA A 161 -2.64 6.58 -14.70
C ALA A 161 -4.09 6.43 -15.16
N LYS A 162 -4.35 5.35 -15.91
CA LYS A 162 -5.69 4.88 -16.28
C LYS A 162 -5.92 3.52 -15.62
N TRP A 163 -6.81 3.51 -14.65
CA TRP A 163 -7.07 2.35 -13.81
C TRP A 163 -8.08 1.40 -14.45
N ILE A 164 -7.74 0.11 -14.43
CA ILE A 164 -8.67 -0.98 -14.72
C ILE A 164 -8.88 -1.74 -13.43
N TYR A 165 -10.11 -1.76 -12.93
CA TYR A 165 -10.47 -2.47 -11.70
C TYR A 165 -10.99 -3.87 -12.03
N LYS A 166 -10.56 -4.87 -11.25
CA LYS A 166 -11.04 -6.25 -11.32
C LYS A 166 -11.25 -6.81 -9.92
N ASP A 167 -12.28 -7.63 -9.76
CA ASP A 167 -12.41 -8.51 -8.60
C ASP A 167 -11.82 -9.88 -8.98
N LEU A 168 -10.92 -10.40 -8.15
CA LEU A 168 -10.27 -11.70 -8.33
C LEU A 168 -11.04 -12.83 -7.64
N THR A 169 -11.94 -12.50 -6.72
CA THR A 169 -12.89 -13.43 -6.10
C THR A 169 -14.32 -13.03 -6.40
N ASN A 170 -15.22 -14.01 -6.48
CA ASN A 170 -16.66 -13.74 -6.59
C ASN A 170 -17.28 -13.41 -5.23
N GLU A 171 -16.72 -13.97 -4.15
CA GLU A 171 -17.22 -13.86 -2.78
C GLU A 171 -16.33 -12.96 -1.91
N SER A 172 -16.91 -12.48 -0.81
CA SER A 172 -16.19 -11.70 0.20
C SER A 172 -15.16 -12.53 0.95
N VAL A 173 -14.00 -11.90 1.21
CA VAL A 173 -12.93 -12.41 2.07
C VAL A 173 -12.94 -11.76 3.46
N GLY A 174 -14.03 -11.07 3.81
CA GLY A 174 -14.18 -10.38 5.09
C GLY A 174 -13.13 -9.29 5.29
N ASP A 175 -12.44 -9.32 6.41
CA ASP A 175 -11.47 -8.30 6.83
C ASP A 175 -10.04 -8.55 6.32
N TRP A 176 -9.88 -9.48 5.38
CA TRP A 176 -8.58 -9.88 4.80
C TRP A 176 -7.76 -8.68 4.29
N GLU A 177 -6.45 -8.77 4.49
CA GLU A 177 -5.45 -7.91 3.87
C GLU A 177 -4.50 -8.74 2.98
N PRO A 178 -4.08 -8.18 1.83
CA PRO A 178 -3.24 -8.87 0.87
C PRO A 178 -1.84 -9.19 1.37
N SER A 179 -1.40 -10.40 1.05
CA SER A 179 -0.01 -10.83 1.04
C SER A 179 0.20 -11.77 -0.15
N PHE A 180 1.43 -11.86 -0.64
CA PHE A 180 1.73 -12.62 -1.85
C PHE A 180 3.15 -13.19 -1.85
N ASP A 181 3.38 -14.18 -2.69
CA ASP A 181 4.71 -14.75 -2.91
C ASP A 181 5.58 -13.79 -3.74
N THR A 182 6.42 -13.04 -3.03
CA THR A 182 7.32 -12.05 -3.64
C THR A 182 8.40 -12.68 -4.52
N GLN A 183 8.87 -13.88 -4.19
CA GLN A 183 9.92 -14.56 -4.97
C GLN A 183 9.33 -15.15 -6.24
N LEU A 184 8.14 -15.75 -6.17
CA LEU A 184 7.46 -16.25 -7.36
C LEU A 184 7.11 -15.12 -8.33
N TRP A 185 6.68 -13.96 -7.82
CA TRP A 185 6.51 -12.77 -8.65
C TRP A 185 7.83 -12.32 -9.29
N LYS A 186 8.91 -12.25 -8.49
CA LYS A 186 10.24 -11.83 -8.97
C LYS A 186 10.74 -12.72 -10.11
N HIS A 187 10.62 -14.04 -9.97
CA HIS A 187 11.23 -15.02 -10.87
C HIS A 187 10.34 -15.49 -12.01
N LYS A 188 9.01 -15.59 -11.80
CA LYS A 188 8.07 -16.16 -12.79
C LYS A 188 6.97 -15.21 -13.23
N LYS A 189 6.88 -14.00 -12.65
CA LYS A 189 5.80 -13.04 -12.93
C LYS A 189 4.40 -13.62 -12.74
N GLN A 190 4.29 -14.57 -11.81
CA GLN A 190 3.02 -15.12 -11.34
C GLN A 190 2.71 -14.49 -9.98
N LEU A 191 1.58 -13.81 -9.89
CA LEU A 191 1.06 -13.32 -8.62
C LEU A 191 0.33 -14.47 -7.93
N SER A 192 0.78 -14.86 -6.74
CA SER A 192 0.12 -15.86 -5.92
C SER A 192 -0.23 -15.26 -4.56
N LEU A 193 -1.52 -15.03 -4.33
CA LEU A 193 -2.05 -14.41 -3.12
C LEU A 193 -2.38 -15.47 -2.07
N PHE A 194 -2.00 -15.23 -0.82
CA PHE A 194 -2.52 -15.97 0.33
C PHE A 194 -3.90 -15.42 0.67
N VAL A 195 -4.94 -16.24 0.55
CA VAL A 195 -6.33 -15.80 0.74
C VAL A 195 -7.02 -16.67 1.79
N GLN A 196 -7.64 -16.01 2.75
CA GLN A 196 -8.50 -16.63 3.76
C GLN A 196 -9.61 -15.64 4.10
N LYS A 197 -10.85 -16.12 4.23
CA LYS A 197 -11.94 -15.28 4.75
C LYS A 197 -11.72 -15.09 6.25
N VAL A 198 -11.48 -13.87 6.69
CA VAL A 198 -11.24 -13.57 8.11
C VAL A 198 -12.20 -12.51 8.61
N GLU A 199 -12.42 -12.47 9.92
CA GLU A 199 -13.19 -11.42 10.57
C GLU A 199 -12.37 -10.83 11.70
N GLN A 200 -12.30 -9.50 11.72
CA GLN A 200 -11.67 -8.73 12.77
C GLN A 200 -12.75 -8.19 13.70
N VAL A 201 -12.52 -8.33 15.01
CA VAL A 201 -13.32 -7.71 16.06
C VAL A 201 -12.51 -6.54 16.63
N ASP A 202 -13.19 -5.43 16.90
CA ASP A 202 -12.55 -4.26 17.48
C ASP A 202 -11.95 -4.56 18.87
N GLY A 203 -10.90 -3.83 19.23
CA GLY A 203 -10.28 -3.92 20.57
C GLY A 203 -9.60 -5.26 20.86
N GLU A 204 -8.99 -5.90 19.85
CA GLU A 204 -8.31 -7.21 19.98
C GLU A 204 -9.25 -8.37 20.37
N GLY A 205 -10.55 -8.22 20.10
CA GLY A 205 -11.54 -9.26 20.36
C GLY A 205 -11.32 -10.51 19.49
N LYS A 206 -11.79 -11.66 19.98
CA LYS A 206 -11.80 -12.91 19.20
C LYS A 206 -13.16 -13.08 18.51
N ALA A 207 -13.16 -13.18 17.18
CA ALA A 207 -14.36 -13.54 16.43
C ALA A 207 -14.83 -14.96 16.83
N ASN A 208 -16.12 -15.13 17.07
CA ASN A 208 -16.72 -16.43 17.40
C ASN A 208 -17.13 -17.18 16.13
N ASN A 209 -16.16 -17.44 15.24
CA ASN A 209 -16.39 -18.09 13.95
C ASN A 209 -15.63 -19.42 13.85
N LEU A 210 -16.17 -20.34 13.05
CA LEU A 210 -15.44 -21.54 12.66
C LEU A 210 -14.22 -21.18 11.78
N PRO A 211 -13.13 -21.96 11.84
CA PRO A 211 -12.01 -21.79 10.92
C PRO A 211 -12.47 -21.81 9.46
N THR A 212 -11.92 -20.91 8.65
CA THR A 212 -12.21 -20.81 7.23
C THR A 212 -11.06 -21.39 6.41
N LYS A 213 -11.39 -21.86 5.20
CA LYS A 213 -10.41 -22.43 4.28
C LYS A 213 -9.37 -21.38 3.84
N ILE A 214 -8.10 -21.79 3.88
CA ILE A 214 -6.99 -21.07 3.26
C ILE A 214 -6.86 -21.52 1.80
N GLN A 215 -6.58 -20.59 0.90
CA GLN A 215 -6.33 -20.87 -0.50
C GLN A 215 -5.21 -19.99 -1.07
N VAL A 216 -4.60 -20.46 -2.16
CA VAL A 216 -3.69 -19.67 -2.98
C VAL A 216 -4.42 -19.26 -4.25
N LEU A 217 -4.55 -17.95 -4.48
CA LEU A 217 -5.14 -17.41 -5.69
C LEU A 217 -4.03 -16.99 -6.65
N ASN A 218 -3.99 -17.60 -7.83
CA ASN A 218 -3.00 -17.30 -8.86
C ASN A 218 -3.56 -16.33 -9.90
N TRP A 219 -2.75 -15.36 -10.30
CA TRP A 219 -3.02 -14.43 -11.38
C TRP A 219 -1.74 -14.18 -12.20
N VAL A 220 -1.91 -13.99 -13.51
CA VAL A 220 -0.81 -13.68 -14.44
C VAL A 220 -1.23 -12.44 -15.27
N PRO A 221 -0.34 -11.45 -15.43
CA PRO A 221 -0.59 -10.23 -16.22
C PRO A 221 -0.82 -10.46 -17.71
#